data_AF-A0A939F169-F1
#
_entry.id   AF-A0A939F169-F1
#
_cell.length_a   1.000
_cell.length_b   1.000
_cell.length_c   1.000
_cell.angle_alpha   90.00
_cell.angle_beta   90.00
_cell.angle_gamma   90.00
#
_symmetry.space_group_name_H-M   'P 1'
#
loop_
_entity.id
_entity.type
_entity.pdbx_description
1 polymer ?
#
loop_
_entity_poly.entity_id
_entity_poly.type
_entity_poly.pdbx_seq_one_letter_code
_entity_poly.pdbx_strand_id
1 'polypeptide(L)' 'MRDDELLFLQEQLEATELLACATCRQETLHAHVEVLERYAQATELLMECTACGTRRLWLQQDIPN' A
#
# COMPACT_ATOMS: atom_id res chain seq x y z
N MET A 1 22.29 -5.18 -14.54
CA MET A 1 21.37 -4.52 -15.47
C MET A 1 20.01 -5.19 -15.61
N ARG A 2 19.85 -6.53 -15.48
CA ARG A 2 18.50 -7.14 -15.33
C ARG A 2 18.04 -7.23 -13.87
N ASP A 3 18.98 -7.40 -12.95
CA ASP A 3 18.65 -7.60 -11.53
C ASP A 3 18.15 -6.31 -10.86
N ASP A 4 18.65 -5.15 -11.32
CA ASP A 4 18.29 -3.84 -10.79
C ASP A 4 16.83 -3.46 -11.11
N GLU A 5 16.36 -3.79 -12.32
CA GLU A 5 14.96 -3.56 -12.73
C GLU A 5 13.99 -4.46 -11.96
N LEU A 6 14.39 -5.69 -11.67
CA LEU A 6 13.60 -6.67 -10.95
C LEU A 6 13.44 -6.27 -9.47
N LEU A 7 14.53 -5.81 -8.85
CA LEU A 7 14.51 -5.29 -7.48
C LEU A 7 13.62 -4.04 -7.38
N PHE A 8 13.75 -3.11 -8.32
CA PHE A 8 12.93 -1.90 -8.37
C PHE A 8 11.43 -2.20 -8.51
N LEU A 9 11.06 -3.25 -9.25
CA LEU A 9 9.67 -3.70 -9.36
C LEU A 9 9.17 -4.38 -8.09
N GLN A 10 10.04 -5.12 -7.38
CA GLN A 10 9.70 -5.73 -6.09
C GLN A 10 9.46 -4.66 -5.02
N GLU A 11 10.34 -3.66 -4.92
CA GLU A 11 10.19 -2.54 -3.98
C GLU A 11 8.88 -1.78 -4.22
N GLN A 12 8.50 -1.57 -5.48
CA GLN A 12 7.21 -0.94 -5.81
C GLN A 12 6.01 -1.81 -5.41
N LEU A 13 6.11 -3.13 -5.54
CA LEU A 13 5.03 -4.04 -5.12
C LEU A 13 4.92 -4.09 -3.60
N GLU A 14 6.04 -4.11 -2.87
CA GLU A 14 6.05 -4.06 -1.40
C GLU A 14 5.47 -2.75 -0.86
N ALA A 15 5.53 -1.67 -1.63
CA ALA A 15 4.89 -0.39 -1.32
C ALA A 15 3.41 -0.33 -1.72
N THR A 16 2.80 -1.45 -2.10
CA THR A 16 1.39 -1.51 -2.52
C THR A 16 0.64 -2.69 -1.89
N GLU A 17 -0.65 -2.48 -1.67
CA GLU A 17 -1.56 -3.52 -1.18
C GLU A 17 -2.70 -3.77 -2.16
N LEU A 18 -3.05 -5.03 -2.41
CA LEU A 18 -4.18 -5.40 -3.25
C LEU A 18 -5.48 -5.30 -2.44
N LEU A 19 -6.29 -4.28 -2.71
CA LEU A 19 -7.50 -3.98 -1.95
C LEU A 19 -8.70 -3.69 -2.85
N ALA A 20 -9.91 -3.98 -2.37
CA ALA A 20 -11.13 -3.52 -3.00
C ALA A 20 -11.29 -1.99 -2.80
N CYS A 21 -11.36 -1.24 -3.90
CA CYS A 21 -11.60 0.19 -3.86
C CYS A 21 -13.10 0.49 -3.81
N ALA A 22 -13.55 1.28 -2.83
CA ALA A 22 -14.95 1.66 -2.71
C ALA A 22 -15.44 2.58 -3.85
N THR A 23 -14.54 3.33 -4.48
CA THR A 23 -14.87 4.27 -5.56
C THR A 23 -15.00 3.58 -6.91
N CYS A 24 -13.94 2.89 -7.36
CA CYS A 24 -13.99 2.20 -8.66
C CYS A 24 -14.66 0.82 -8.59
N ARG A 25 -14.94 0.31 -7.39
CA ARG A 25 -15.58 -1.00 -7.13
C ARG A 25 -14.83 -2.18 -7.75
N GLN A 26 -13.52 -2.03 -7.90
CA GLN A 26 -12.62 -3.04 -8.42
C GLN A 26 -11.57 -3.37 -7.37
N GLU A 27 -11.05 -4.59 -7.43
CA GLU A 27 -9.84 -4.98 -6.72
C GLU A 27 -8.63 -4.41 -7.45
N THR A 28 -7.87 -3.55 -6.76
CA THR A 28 -6.79 -2.77 -7.36
C THR A 28 -5.66 -2.59 -6.38
N LEU A 29 -4.45 -2.34 -6.89
CA LEU A 29 -3.31 -1.98 -6.05
C LEU A 29 -3.55 -0.59 -5.45
N HIS A 30 -3.25 -0.45 -4.17
CA HIS A 30 -3.25 0.81 -3.46
C HIS A 30 -1.83 1.09 -2.97
N ALA A 31 -1.26 2.23 -3.35
CA ALA A 31 0.09 2.61 -2.99
C ALA A 31 0.14 3.27 -1.60
N HIS A 32 1.21 2.99 -0.85
CA HIS A 32 1.51 3.64 0.42
C HIS A 32 1.91 5.09 0.15
N VAL A 33 1.12 6.05 0.61
CA VAL A 33 1.39 7.48 0.38
C VAL A 33 2.09 8.09 1.59
N GLU A 34 1.55 7.87 2.77
CA GLU A 34 2.02 8.52 4.00
C GLU A 34 1.73 7.65 5.22
N VAL A 35 2.65 7.68 6.19
CA VAL A 35 2.40 7.14 7.53
C VAL A 35 1.76 8.25 8.36
N LEU A 36 0.52 8.05 8.79
CA LEU A 36 -0.21 9.04 9.58
C LEU A 36 0.10 8.90 11.07
N GLU A 37 0.04 7.69 11.59
CA GLU A 37 0.29 7.41 13.01
C GLU A 37 0.89 6.02 13.22
N ARG A 38 1.75 5.88 14.24
CA ARG A 38 2.35 4.60 14.65
C ARG A 38 1.92 4.28 16.07
N TYR A 39 1.22 3.16 16.21
CA TYR A 39 0.79 2.59 17.47
C TYR A 39 1.77 1.52 17.93
N ALA A 40 1.56 0.97 19.13
CA ALA A 40 2.43 -0.05 19.70
C ALA A 40 2.45 -1.37 18.90
N GLN A 41 1.42 -1.66 18.10
CA GLN A 41 1.24 -2.93 17.36
C GLN A 41 0.63 -2.73 15.95
N ALA A 42 0.58 -1.48 15.48
CA ALA A 42 -0.02 -1.18 14.19
C ALA A 42 0.47 0.17 13.67
N THR A 43 0.43 0.33 12.34
CA THR A 43 0.72 1.59 11.67
C THR A 43 -0.50 2.00 10.84
N GLU A 44 -0.97 3.23 11.02
CA GLU A 44 -2.01 3.82 10.18
C GLU A 44 -1.38 4.53 8.99
N LEU A 45 -1.84 4.14 7.80
CA LEU A 45 -1.34 4.58 6.51
C LEU A 45 -2.44 5.31 5.74
N LEU A 46 -2.04 6.36 5.05
CA LEU A 46 -2.79 6.89 3.93
C LEU A 46 -2.38 6.14 2.67
N MET A 47 -3.38 5.55 2.02
CA MET A 47 -3.21 4.74 0.82
C MET A 47 -3.95 5.38 -0.34
N GLU A 48 -3.42 5.27 -1.56
CA GLU A 48 -4.07 5.80 -2.77
C GLU A 48 -4.28 4.70 -3.81
N CYS A 49 -5.51 4.56 -4.30
CA CYS A 49 -5.85 3.61 -5.36
C CYS A 49 -5.14 4.00 -6.65
N THR A 50 -4.32 3.10 -7.20
CA THR A 50 -3.55 3.37 -8.43
C THR A 50 -4.42 3.47 -9.68
N ALA A 51 -5.68 3.01 -9.61
CA ALA A 51 -6.62 3.07 -10.73
C ALA A 51 -7.44 4.37 -10.77
N CYS A 52 -7.89 4.89 -9.62
CA CYS A 52 -8.81 6.04 -9.58
C CYS A 52 -8.35 7.20 -8.70
N GLY A 53 -7.18 7.09 -8.06
CA GLY A 53 -6.60 8.14 -7.21
C GLY A 53 -7.38 8.40 -5.91
N THR A 54 -8.40 7.61 -5.58
CA THR A 54 -9.10 7.77 -4.30
C THR A 54 -8.18 7.36 -3.16
N ARG A 55 -8.17 8.18 -2.12
CA ARG A 55 -7.42 7.93 -0.90
C ARG A 55 -8.27 7.24 0.15
N ARG A 56 -7.65 6.34 0.93
CA ARG A 56 -8.27 5.64 2.04
C ARG A 56 -7.27 5.49 3.19
N LEU A 57 -7.82 5.35 4.39
CA LEU A 57 -7.04 4.92 5.55
C LEU A 57 -6.89 3.40 5.54
N TRP A 58 -5.74 2.94 6.01
CA TRP A 58 -5.42 1.52 6.18
C TRP A 58 -4.64 1.31 7.46
N LEU A 59 -5.05 0.33 8.25
CA LEU A 59 -4.35 -0.03 9.49
C LEU A 59 -3.55 -1.31 9.23
N GLN A 60 -2.25 -1.16 9.05
CA GLN A 60 -1.33 -2.29 8.92
C GLN A 60 -0.99 -2.80 10.31
N GLN A 61 -1.26 -4.08 10.57
CA GLN A 61 -0.88 -4.71 11.84
C GLN A 61 0.59 -5.08 11.80
N ASP A 62 1.34 -4.69 12.82
CA ASP A 62 2.72 -5.12 13.03
C ASP A 62 2.66 -6.51 13.68
N ILE A 63 2.42 -7.55 12.89
CA ILE A 63 2.43 -8.93 13.39
C ILE A 63 3.92 -9.29 13.64
N PRO A 64 4.35 -9.52 14.89
CA PRO A 64 5.71 -10.00 15.13
C PRO A 64 5.83 -11.40 14.52
N ASN A 65 6.73 -11.53 13.56
CA ASN A 65 7.04 -12.76 12.83
C ASN A 65 7.72 -13.80 13.73
#